data_AF-A0A439LC77-F1
#
_entry.id   AF-A0A439LC77-F1
#
_cell.length_a   1.000
_cell.length_b   1.000
_cell.length_c   1.000
_cell.angle_alpha   90.00
_cell.angle_beta   90.00
_cell.angle_gamma   90.00
#
_symmetry.space_group_name_H-M   'P 1'
#
loop_
_entity.id
_entity.type
_entity.pdbx_description
1 polymer ?
#
loop_
_entity_poly.entity_id
_entity_poly.type
_entity_poly.pdbx_seq_one_letter_code
_entity_poly.pdbx_strand_id
1 'polypeptide(L)' 'SEQQLRKIHDAASLIAGLLAQDAPIVGAGTGRWQIRRLAERMERRFVDFAEIIPADEAVRGEASSVAPASAVALMAGSQL' A
#
# COMPACT_ATOMS: atom_id res chain seq x y z
N SER A 1 -10.15 0.09 -13.36
CA SER A 1 -10.12 -0.40 -14.76
C SER A 1 -9.00 -1.42 -14.92
N GLU A 2 -9.19 -2.45 -15.74
CA GLU A 2 -8.15 -3.45 -16.06
C GLU A 2 -6.91 -2.82 -16.72
N GLN A 3 -7.10 -1.76 -17.50
CA GLN A 3 -5.99 -1.05 -18.15
C GLN A 3 -5.02 -0.46 -17.12
N GLN A 4 -5.55 0.16 -16.06
CA GLN A 4 -4.73 0.72 -14.99
C GLN A 4 -3.99 -0.40 -14.23
N LEU A 5 -4.68 -1.50 -13.92
CA LEU A 5 -4.07 -2.61 -13.19
C LEU A 5 -2.93 -3.26 -13.99
N ARG A 6 -3.08 -3.39 -15.31
CA ARG A 6 -1.99 -3.87 -16.18
C ARG A 6 -0.78 -2.96 -16.14
N LYS A 7 -0.96 -1.64 -16.28
CA LYS A 7 0.14 -0.66 -16.20
C LYS A 7 0.92 -0.77 -14.88
N ILE A 8 0.21 -0.93 -13.76
CA ILE A 8 0.84 -1.08 -12.44
C ILE A 8 1.57 -2.42 -12.34
N HIS A 9 0.97 -3.51 -12.83
CA HIS A 9 1.60 -4.84 -12.86
C HIS A 9 2.90 -4.86 -13.67
N ASP A 10 2.90 -4.24 -14.85
CA ASP A 10 4.08 -4.17 -15.71
C ASP A 10 5.22 -3.41 -15.00
N ALA A 11 4.91 -2.27 -14.39
CA ALA A 11 5.87 -1.50 -13.61
C ALA A 11 6.42 -2.27 -12.39
N ALA A 12 5.55 -2.97 -11.66
CA ALA A 12 5.96 -3.79 -10.50
C ALA A 12 6.86 -4.96 -10.93
N SER A 13 6.57 -5.58 -12.08
CA SER A 13 7.36 -6.70 -12.62
C SER A 13 8.79 -6.30 -12.96
N LEU A 14 9.02 -5.05 -13.39
CA LEU A 14 10.37 -4.54 -13.69
C LEU A 14 11.31 -4.51 -12.47
N ILE A 15 10.75 -4.33 -11.26
CA ILE A 15 11.54 -4.20 -10.04
C ILE A 15 11.41 -5.40 -9.10
N ALA A 16 10.45 -6.30 -9.34
CA ALA A 16 10.16 -7.44 -8.47
C ALA A 16 11.38 -8.36 -8.23
N GLY A 17 12.25 -8.52 -9.23
CA GLY A 17 13.46 -9.34 -9.12
C GLY A 17 14.55 -8.75 -8.20
N LEU A 18 14.43 -7.48 -7.82
CA LEU A 18 15.34 -6.81 -6.88
C LEU A 18 14.88 -6.94 -5.42
N LEU A 19 13.64 -7.42 -5.20
CA LEU A 19 13.04 -7.56 -3.89
C LEU A 19 13.12 -9.01 -3.42
N ALA A 20 13.03 -9.21 -2.10
CA ALA A 20 12.84 -10.54 -1.55
C ALA A 20 11.56 -11.18 -2.12
N GLN A 21 11.58 -12.51 -2.27
CA GLN A 21 10.44 -13.25 -2.85
C GLN A 21 9.17 -13.08 -2.01
N ASP A 22 9.32 -12.96 -0.70
CA ASP A 22 8.25 -12.79 0.29
C ASP A 22 7.95 -11.31 0.61
N ALA A 23 8.62 -10.36 -0.05
CA ALA A 23 8.37 -8.95 0.17
C ALA A 23 6.88 -8.62 -0.11
N PRO A 24 6.16 -8.02 0.87
CA PRO A 24 4.75 -7.74 0.73
C PRO A 24 4.49 -6.58 -0.22
N ILE A 25 3.28 -6.53 -0.76
CA ILE A 25 2.77 -5.35 -1.46
C ILE A 25 1.89 -4.56 -0.48
N VAL A 26 2.28 -3.31 -0.22
CA VAL A 26 1.54 -2.41 0.67
C VAL A 26 0.59 -1.53 -0.16
N GLY A 27 -0.71 -1.58 0.13
CA GLY A 27 -1.71 -0.72 -0.47
C GLY A 27 -1.95 0.54 0.36
N ALA A 28 -1.78 1.72 -0.23
CA ALA A 28 -2.00 3.00 0.44
C ALA A 28 -2.79 3.96 -0.47
N GLY A 29 -3.48 4.92 0.14
CA GLY A 29 -4.28 5.91 -0.59
C GLY A 29 -5.66 5.40 -1.02
N THR A 30 -6.35 6.23 -1.81
CA THR A 30 -7.72 5.96 -2.30
C THR A 30 -7.79 4.82 -3.32
N GLY A 31 -6.66 4.46 -3.95
CA GLY A 31 -6.54 3.38 -4.94
C GLY A 31 -6.07 2.03 -4.37
N ARG A 32 -6.07 1.84 -3.05
CA ARG A 32 -5.52 0.64 -2.41
C ARG A 32 -6.19 -0.68 -2.84
N TRP A 33 -7.45 -0.63 -3.30
CA TRP A 33 -8.15 -1.80 -3.83
C TRP A 33 -7.55 -2.31 -5.15
N GLN A 34 -7.02 -1.45 -6.03
CA GLN A 34 -6.26 -1.91 -7.20
C GLN A 34 -4.96 -2.60 -6.77
N ILE A 35 -4.30 -2.09 -5.73
CA ILE A 35 -3.04 -2.64 -5.21
C ILE A 35 -3.27 -4.01 -4.56
N ARG A 36 -4.42 -4.23 -3.90
CA ARG A 36 -4.82 -5.57 -3.46
C ARG A 36 -4.89 -6.57 -4.61
N ARG A 37 -5.54 -6.19 -5.72
CA ARG A 37 -5.64 -7.03 -6.93
C ARG A 37 -4.28 -7.28 -7.58
N LEU A 38 -3.35 -6.32 -7.48
CA LEU A 38 -1.96 -6.51 -7.91
C LEU A 38 -1.27 -7.59 -7.07
N ALA A 39 -1.40 -7.52 -5.74
CA ALA A 39 -0.83 -8.50 -4.82
C ALA A 39 -1.35 -9.92 -5.09
N GLU A 40 -2.66 -10.05 -5.31
CA GLU A 40 -3.30 -11.31 -5.71
C GLU A 40 -2.70 -11.85 -7.04
N ARG A 41 -2.49 -11.00 -8.04
CA ARG A 41 -1.89 -11.41 -9.34
C ARG A 41 -0.42 -11.80 -9.26
N MET A 42 0.33 -11.13 -8.39
CA MET A 42 1.75 -11.39 -8.18
C MET A 42 1.99 -12.48 -7.14
N GLU A 43 0.93 -13.10 -6.62
CA GLU A 43 0.97 -14.13 -5.57
C GLU A 43 1.76 -13.67 -4.33
N ARG A 44 1.61 -12.39 -3.96
CA ARG A 44 2.29 -11.77 -2.82
C ARG A 44 1.31 -11.39 -1.73
N ARG A 45 1.80 -11.39 -0.49
CA ARG A 45 1.02 -10.91 0.67
C ARG A 45 0.65 -9.44 0.47
N PHE A 46 -0.63 -9.13 0.62
CA PHE A 46 -1.13 -7.76 0.69
C PHE A 46 -1.10 -7.25 2.13
N VAL A 47 -0.71 -6.00 2.32
CA VAL A 47 -0.81 -5.27 3.58
C VAL A 47 -1.57 -3.97 3.32
N ASP A 48 -2.68 -3.76 4.02
CA ASP A 48 -3.35 -2.45 3.96
C ASP A 48 -2.59 -1.46 4.85
N PHE A 49 -2.15 -0.35 4.28
CA PHE A 49 -1.51 0.72 5.04
C PHE A 49 -2.40 1.22 6.19
N ALA A 50 -3.72 1.17 6.03
CA ALA A 50 -4.67 1.50 7.08
C ALA A 50 -4.35 0.71 8.37
N GLU A 51 -4.13 -0.59 8.28
CA GLU A 51 -3.87 -1.47 9.43
C GLU A 51 -2.59 -1.11 10.21
N ILE A 52 -1.69 -0.34 9.60
CA ILE A 52 -0.44 0.12 10.22
C ILE A 52 -0.67 1.43 11.00
N ILE A 53 -1.70 2.23 10.65
CA ILE A 53 -1.95 3.52 11.27
C ILE A 53 -2.55 3.31 12.68
N PRO A 54 -1.88 3.77 13.75
CA PRO A 54 -2.37 3.70 15.13
C PRO A 54 -3.46 4.76 15.38
N ALA A 55 -4.60 4.60 14.73
CA ALA A 55 -5.76 5.46 14.86
C ALA A 55 -7.03 4.62 15.05
N ASP A 56 -8.08 5.26 15.54
CA ASP A 56 -9.40 4.65 15.68
C ASP A 56 -9.91 4.14 14.33
N GLU A 57 -10.63 3.02 14.35
CA GLU A 57 -11.16 2.37 13.15
C GLU A 57 -11.98 3.34 12.28
N ALA A 58 -12.72 4.26 12.94
CA ALA A 58 -13.55 5.25 12.28
C ALA A 58 -12.77 6.21 11.36
N VAL A 59 -11.49 6.48 11.65
CA VAL A 59 -10.68 7.48 10.92
C VAL A 59 -9.52 6.86 10.15
N ARG A 60 -9.17 5.60 10.44
CA ARG A 60 -8.04 4.90 9.83
C ARG A 60 -8.12 4.83 8.31
N GLY A 61 -9.31 4.61 7.77
CA GLY A 61 -9.55 4.60 6.32
C GLY A 61 -9.31 5.95 5.65
N GLU A 62 -9.71 7.05 6.29
CA GLU A 62 -9.46 8.42 5.81
C GLU A 62 -7.97 8.77 5.92
N ALA A 63 -7.34 8.45 7.04
CA ALA A 63 -5.90 8.63 7.23
C ALA A 63 -5.09 7.86 6.17
N SER A 64 -5.47 6.61 5.86
CA SER A 64 -4.85 5.84 4.77
C SER A 64 -5.07 6.47 3.39
N SER A 65 -6.19 7.16 3.18
CA SER A 65 -6.50 7.83 1.91
C SER A 65 -5.59 9.03 1.65
N VAL A 66 -5.05 9.65 2.70
CA VAL A 66 -4.02 10.69 2.67
C VAL A 66 -2.65 10.18 3.12
N ALA A 67 -2.28 8.98 2.66
CA ALA A 67 -1.09 8.25 3.13
C ALA A 67 0.20 9.08 3.29
N PRO A 68 0.57 10.01 2.37
CA PRO A 68 1.76 10.83 2.57
C PRO A 68 1.69 11.71 3.83
N ALA A 69 0.57 12.39 4.07
CA ALA A 69 0.40 13.26 5.24
C ALA A 69 0.41 12.42 6.53
N SER A 70 -0.29 11.28 6.52
CA SER A 70 -0.32 10.34 7.64
C SER A 70 1.06 9.78 7.96
N ALA A 71 1.84 9.38 6.95
CA ALA A 71 3.20 8.90 7.13
C ALA A 71 4.10 9.96 7.77
N VAL A 72 4.03 11.22 7.31
CA VAL A 72 4.81 12.33 7.89
C VAL A 72 4.41 12.60 9.33
N ALA A 73 3.11 12.62 9.64
CA ALA A 73 2.61 12.81 11.00
C ALA A 73 3.10 11.70 11.94
N LEU A 74 3.05 10.43 11.49
CA LEU A 74 3.54 9.29 12.26
C LEU A 74 5.06 9.35 12.46
N MET A 75 5.83 9.72 11.43
CA MET A 75 7.28 9.90 11.56
C MET A 75 7.62 10.98 12.59
N ALA A 76 6.97 12.14 12.51
CA ALA A 76 7.17 13.23 13.46
C ALA A 76 6.80 12.83 14.89
N GLY A 77 5.70 12.08 15.07
CA GLY A 77 5.28 11.56 16.37
C GLY A 77 6.19 10.45 16.94
N SER A 78 6.89 9.70 16.08
CA SER A 78 7.80 8.62 16.48
C SER A 78 9.22 9.07 16.85
N GLN A 79 9.54 10.34 16.59
CA GLN A 79 10.84 10.96 16.92
C GLN A 79 10.87 11.62 18.30
N LEU A 80 9.75 11.56 19.05
CA LEU A 80 9.60 12.02 20.43
C LEU A 80 9.70 10.85 21.40
#